data_AF-A0A1A8EVM0-F1
#
_entry.id   AF-A0A1A8EVM0-F1
#
_cell.length_a   1.000
_cell.length_b   1.000
_cell.length_c   1.000
_cell.angle_alpha   90.00
_cell.angle_beta   90.00
_cell.angle_gamma   90.00
#
_symmetry.space_group_name_H-M   'P 1'
#
loop_
_entity.id
_entity.type
_entity.pdbx_description
1 polymer ?
#
loop_
_entity_poly.entity_id
_entity_poly.type
_entity_poly.pdbx_seq_one_letter_code
_entity_poly.pdbx_strand_id
1 'polypeptide(L)'
;GETHLKQRFGIHRFAASDKDIRFFTRFSSYDILMRFWGMLQNALPSMVSVRQAQRGAPMESTALTHTLQPIDEFFLFLNYLALGLKQRDLADRYGIHQSTVSRIITSWSNFLFTVLGSVRIWIPEEEIRRNLPADFRDYPDTTVILDC
;
A
#
# COMPACT_ATOMS: atom_id res chain seq x y z
N GLY A 1 8.81 17.80 34.63
CA GLY A 1 8.81 16.45 34.08
C GLY A 1 7.76 16.39 33.01
N GLU A 2 8.16 16.55 31.75
CA GLU A 2 7.23 16.58 30.62
C GLU A 2 7.18 15.20 29.98
N THR A 3 6.05 14.51 30.18
CA THR A 3 5.72 13.31 29.43
C THR A 3 5.39 13.74 27.99
N HIS A 4 6.40 13.76 27.12
CA HIS A 4 6.16 13.72 25.68
C HIS A 4 5.35 12.46 25.39
N LEU A 5 4.03 12.60 25.19
CA LEU A 5 3.25 11.57 24.52
C LEU A 5 3.96 11.32 23.19
N LYS A 6 4.65 10.18 23.06
CA LYS A 6 5.20 9.73 21.78
C LYS A 6 4.02 9.61 20.82
N GLN A 7 3.84 10.61 19.96
CA GLN A 7 2.83 10.59 18.93
C GLN A 7 3.06 9.35 18.07
N ARG A 8 2.05 8.48 17.98
CA ARG A 8 2.13 7.20 17.25
C ARG A 8 2.56 7.49 15.81
N PHE A 9 3.53 6.74 15.30
CA PHE A 9 3.98 6.89 13.91
C PHE A 9 2.83 6.48 12.99
N GLY A 10 2.34 7.43 12.19
CA GLY A 10 1.13 7.30 11.40
C GLY A 10 0.96 8.48 10.46
N ILE A 11 0.02 8.39 9.53
CA ILE A 11 -0.10 9.36 8.42
C ILE A 11 -0.34 10.78 8.91
N HIS A 12 -1.13 10.94 9.98
CA HIS A 12 -1.54 12.24 10.51
C HIS A 12 -0.36 13.06 11.04
N ARG A 13 0.74 12.39 11.43
CA ARG A 13 1.98 13.07 11.86
C ARG A 13 2.61 13.89 10.72
N PHE A 14 2.41 13.47 9.48
CA PHE A 14 3.05 14.05 8.30
C PHE A 14 2.08 14.85 7.42
N ALA A 15 0.80 14.92 7.79
CA ALA A 15 -0.27 15.52 6.98
C ALA A 15 -0.05 17.00 6.62
N ALA A 16 0.73 17.73 7.43
CA ALA A 16 1.04 19.15 7.20
C ALA A 16 2.24 19.38 6.26
N SER A 17 2.92 18.32 5.80
CA SER A 17 4.17 18.42 5.03
C SER A 17 4.12 17.55 3.79
N ASP A 18 3.83 18.17 2.64
CA ASP A 18 3.84 17.47 1.35
C ASP A 18 5.21 16.90 1.01
N LYS A 19 6.29 17.49 1.53
CA LYS A 19 7.65 16.95 1.41
C LYS A 19 7.78 15.61 2.12
N ASP A 20 7.28 15.52 3.35
CA ASP A 20 7.31 14.26 4.11
C ASP A 20 6.37 13.22 3.51
N ILE A 21 5.17 13.63 3.09
CA ILE A 21 4.25 12.73 2.38
C ILE A 21 4.94 12.16 1.14
N ARG A 22 5.56 12.99 0.31
CA ARG A 22 6.28 12.53 -0.87
C ARG A 22 7.42 11.59 -0.53
N PHE A 23 8.19 11.91 0.51
CA PHE A 23 9.27 11.05 0.97
C PHE A 23 8.77 9.66 1.38
N PHE A 24 7.73 9.60 2.23
CA PHE A 24 7.25 8.34 2.79
C PHE A 24 6.32 7.55 1.87
N THR A 25 5.70 8.16 0.86
CA THR A 25 4.63 7.51 0.07
C THR A 25 4.79 7.61 -1.44
N ARG A 26 5.71 8.45 -1.93
CA ARG A 26 5.85 8.87 -3.34
C ARG A 26 4.66 9.63 -3.93
N PHE A 27 3.56 9.82 -3.20
CA PHE A 27 2.51 10.74 -3.61
C PHE A 27 2.99 12.19 -3.53
N SER A 28 2.54 13.03 -4.46
CA SER A 28 3.04 14.39 -4.56
C SER A 28 2.58 15.35 -3.46
N SER A 29 1.47 15.04 -2.78
CA SER A 29 0.90 15.80 -1.67
C SER A 29 -0.02 14.93 -0.79
N TYR A 30 -0.31 15.41 0.42
CA TYR A 30 -1.30 14.78 1.31
C TYR A 30 -2.68 14.68 0.67
N ASP A 31 -3.13 15.73 -0.01
CA ASP A 31 -4.45 15.77 -0.66
C ASP A 31 -4.61 14.67 -1.70
N ILE A 32 -3.62 14.47 -2.58
CA ILE A 32 -3.69 13.44 -3.62
C ILE A 32 -3.69 12.04 -3.00
N LEU A 33 -2.88 11.82 -1.96
CA LEU A 33 -2.90 10.57 -1.20
C LEU A 33 -4.28 10.31 -0.58
N MET A 34 -4.92 11.32 0.01
CA MET A 34 -6.24 11.17 0.62
C MET A 34 -7.36 10.98 -0.41
N ARG A 35 -7.27 11.57 -1.61
CA ARG A 35 -8.18 11.26 -2.73
C ARG A 35 -8.05 9.81 -3.16
N PHE A 36 -6.82 9.32 -3.30
CA PHE A 36 -6.57 7.91 -3.61
C PHE A 36 -7.13 6.99 -2.52
N TRP A 37 -6.87 7.32 -1.25
CA TRP A 37 -7.45 6.62 -0.12
C TRP A 37 -8.99 6.57 -0.17
N GLY A 38 -9.65 7.68 -0.50
CA GLY A 38 -11.10 7.73 -0.65
C GLY A 38 -11.64 6.75 -1.70
N MET A 39 -10.91 6.54 -2.81
CA MET A 39 -11.27 5.51 -3.79
C MET A 39 -11.13 4.09 -3.23
N LEU A 40 -10.08 3.84 -2.45
CA LEU A 40 -9.85 2.54 -1.81
C LEU A 40 -10.87 2.24 -0.70
N GLN A 41 -11.34 3.26 0.03
CA GLN A 41 -12.27 3.08 1.14
C GLN A 41 -13.57 2.39 0.72
N ASN A 42 -14.04 2.64 -0.50
CA ASN A 42 -15.23 2.00 -1.04
C ASN A 42 -15.05 0.48 -1.24
N ALA A 43 -13.81 0.02 -1.43
CA ALA A 43 -13.47 -1.39 -1.60
C ALA A 43 -12.98 -2.06 -0.30
N LEU A 44 -12.66 -1.31 0.77
CA LEU A 44 -12.18 -1.85 2.05
C LEU A 44 -13.06 -2.94 2.69
N PRO A 45 -14.41 -2.92 2.61
CA PRO A 45 -15.23 -3.98 3.17
C PRO A 45 -14.87 -5.37 2.64
N SER A 46 -14.45 -5.47 1.36
CA SER A 46 -13.98 -6.72 0.76
C SER A 46 -12.69 -7.24 1.42
N MET A 47 -11.78 -6.34 1.80
CA MET A 47 -10.52 -6.66 2.47
C MET A 47 -10.75 -7.17 3.91
N VAL A 48 -11.68 -6.55 4.63
CA VAL A 48 -12.02 -6.94 6.02
C VAL A 48 -12.64 -8.34 6.05
N SER A 49 -13.52 -8.66 5.09
CA SER A 49 -14.09 -10.00 4.93
C SER A 49 -13.02 -11.08 4.71
N VAL A 50 -12.04 -10.83 3.83
CA VAL A 50 -10.92 -11.75 3.59
C VAL A 50 -10.05 -11.91 4.84
N ARG A 51 -9.77 -10.81 5.56
CA ARG A 51 -9.00 -10.87 6.82
C ARG A 51 -9.72 -11.65 7.92
N GLN A 52 -11.06 -11.61 7.97
CA GLN A 52 -11.85 -12.40 8.91
C GLN A 52 -11.88 -13.88 8.50
N ALA A 53 -12.04 -14.19 7.21
CA ALA A 53 -12.00 -15.56 6.71
C ALA A 53 -10.65 -16.26 6.98
N GLN A 54 -9.54 -15.53 6.91
CA GLN A 54 -8.21 -16.06 7.21
C GLN A 54 -7.93 -16.23 8.72
N ARG A 55 -8.76 -15.67 9.61
CA ARG A 55 -8.51 -15.72 11.07
C ARG A 55 -9.00 -16.99 11.77
N GLY A 56 -9.79 -17.85 11.13
CA GLY A 56 -10.18 -19.17 11.66
C GLY A 56 -10.68 -19.16 13.12
N ALA A 57 -12.00 -19.12 13.32
CA ALA A 57 -12.74 -19.11 14.60
C ALA A 57 -12.66 -17.80 15.44
N PRO A 58 -13.75 -17.44 16.15
CA PRO A 58 -13.80 -16.23 16.96
C PRO A 58 -13.03 -16.47 18.26
N MET A 59 -11.78 -16.01 18.35
CA MET A 59 -11.06 -15.98 19.60
C MET A 59 -11.63 -14.85 20.47
N GLU A 60 -12.12 -15.22 21.65
CA GLU A 60 -12.77 -14.34 22.61
C GLU A 60 -11.96 -13.08 22.92
N SER A 61 -12.69 -11.97 22.94
CA SER A 61 -12.27 -10.62 23.27
C SER A 61 -11.49 -10.55 24.57
N THR A 62 -10.17 -10.64 24.50
CA THR A 62 -9.28 -10.24 25.59
C THR A 62 -8.10 -9.44 25.04
N ALA A 63 -7.86 -8.30 25.70
CA ALA A 63 -6.85 -7.28 25.44
C ALA A 63 -7.14 -6.30 24.29
N LEU A 64 -7.04 -5.01 24.63
CA LEU A 64 -6.87 -3.85 23.76
C LEU A 64 -5.67 -4.08 22.82
N THR A 65 -5.85 -4.90 21.78
CA THR A 65 -4.83 -5.10 20.77
C THR A 65 -4.68 -3.77 20.03
N HIS A 66 -3.47 -3.20 20.08
CA HIS A 66 -3.02 -1.99 19.39
C HIS A 66 -3.13 -2.16 17.86
N THR A 67 -4.34 -2.36 17.33
CA THR A 67 -4.58 -2.44 15.91
C THR A 67 -4.36 -1.05 15.32
N LEU A 68 -3.56 -1.00 14.24
CA LEU A 68 -3.39 0.24 13.48
C LEU A 68 -4.72 0.54 12.77
N GLN A 69 -5.02 1.82 12.59
CA GLN A 69 -6.14 2.19 11.72
C GLN A 69 -5.82 1.78 10.28
N PRO A 70 -6.81 1.41 9.44
CA PRO A 70 -6.55 1.00 8.06
C PRO A 70 -5.70 1.98 7.25
N ILE A 71 -5.88 3.30 7.47
CA ILE A 71 -5.06 4.33 6.82
C ILE A 71 -3.59 4.29 7.26
N ASP A 72 -3.32 3.98 8.54
CA ASP A 72 -1.94 3.87 9.04
C ASP A 72 -1.28 2.57 8.58
N GLU A 73 -2.05 1.49 8.44
CA GLU A 73 -1.57 0.26 7.81
C GLU A 73 -1.26 0.47 6.32
N PHE A 74 -2.10 1.21 5.60
CA PHE A 74 -1.85 1.59 4.22
C PHE A 74 -0.61 2.48 4.12
N PHE A 75 -0.47 3.46 5.01
CA PHE A 75 0.71 4.29 5.10
C PHE A 75 1.97 3.44 5.36
N LEU A 76 1.91 2.44 6.25
CA LEU A 76 2.99 1.47 6.47
C LEU A 76 3.37 0.74 5.17
N PHE A 77 2.37 0.26 4.44
CA PHE A 77 2.59 -0.40 3.17
C PHE A 77 3.25 0.52 2.13
N LEU A 78 2.84 1.78 2.06
CA LEU A 78 3.47 2.77 1.20
C LEU A 78 4.92 3.07 1.62
N ASN A 79 5.22 3.13 2.92
CA ASN A 79 6.59 3.27 3.40
C ASN A 79 7.47 2.10 2.94
N TYR A 80 6.94 0.87 3.01
CA TYR A 80 7.63 -0.33 2.52
C TYR A 80 7.97 -0.21 1.04
N LEU A 81 7.03 0.21 0.19
CA LEU A 81 7.25 0.38 -1.24
C LEU A 81 8.16 1.57 -1.59
N ALA A 82 7.92 2.72 -0.96
CA ALA A 82 8.57 3.98 -1.30
C ALA A 82 10.04 4.02 -0.89
N LEU A 83 10.36 3.41 0.25
CA LEU A 83 11.67 3.50 0.90
C LEU A 83 12.43 2.16 0.91
N GLY A 84 11.79 1.04 0.55
CA GLY A 84 12.41 -0.28 0.60
C GLY A 84 12.80 -0.73 2.01
N LEU A 85 12.07 -0.25 3.04
CA LEU A 85 12.39 -0.55 4.43
C LEU A 85 12.22 -2.03 4.76
N LYS A 86 13.10 -2.57 5.63
CA LYS A 86 12.96 -3.93 6.13
C LYS A 86 11.79 -4.00 7.11
N GLN A 87 11.16 -5.18 7.21
CA GLN A 87 10.02 -5.38 8.11
C GLN A 87 10.35 -5.09 9.58
N ARG A 88 11.61 -5.34 10.01
CA ARG A 88 12.08 -5.01 11.36
C ARG A 88 12.08 -3.51 11.62
N ASP A 89 12.55 -2.70 10.66
CA ASP A 89 12.58 -1.25 10.80
C ASP A 89 11.15 -0.68 10.88
N LEU A 90 10.23 -1.25 10.10
CA LEU A 90 8.81 -0.89 10.15
C LEU A 90 8.17 -1.31 11.49
N ALA A 91 8.51 -2.49 12.01
CA ALA A 91 8.05 -2.96 13.31
C ALA A 91 8.44 -1.97 14.42
N ASP A 92 9.71 -1.55 14.43
CA ASP A 92 10.25 -0.62 15.42
C ASP A 92 9.63 0.79 15.28
N ARG A 93 9.45 1.29 14.06
CA ARG A 93 8.84 2.62 13.81
C ARG A 93 7.39 2.70 14.26
N TYR A 94 6.59 1.66 13.97
CA TYR A 94 5.16 1.64 14.26
C TYR A 94 4.83 1.06 15.65
N GLY A 95 5.82 0.51 16.35
CA GLY A 95 5.64 -0.11 17.67
C GLY A 95 4.75 -1.35 17.62
N ILE A 96 4.88 -2.16 16.56
CA ILE A 96 4.10 -3.39 16.35
C ILE A 96 5.01 -4.58 16.07
N HIS A 97 4.54 -5.80 16.27
CA HIS A 97 5.32 -7.00 15.97
C HIS A 97 5.63 -7.14 14.47
N GLN A 98 6.82 -7.65 14.14
CA GLN A 98 7.22 -7.92 12.76
C GLN A 98 6.26 -8.86 12.02
N SER A 99 5.67 -9.85 12.71
CA SER A 99 4.64 -10.72 12.14
C SER A 99 3.39 -9.95 11.72
N THR A 100 3.02 -8.90 12.47
CA THR A 100 1.92 -7.99 12.11
C THR A 100 2.28 -7.16 10.88
N VAL A 101 3.51 -6.64 10.80
CA VAL A 101 4.02 -5.93 9.62
C VAL A 101 3.92 -6.81 8.36
N SER A 102 4.39 -8.06 8.44
CA SER A 102 4.31 -9.00 7.32
C SER A 102 2.87 -9.22 6.86
N ARG A 103 1.94 -9.44 7.80
CA ARG A 103 0.51 -9.61 7.48
C ARG A 103 -0.10 -8.37 6.84
N ILE A 104 0.27 -7.18 7.32
CA ILE A 104 -0.17 -5.90 6.74
C ILE A 104 0.30 -5.81 5.29
N ILE A 105 1.60 -6.02 5.03
CA ILE A 105 2.18 -5.97 3.69
C ILE A 105 1.46 -6.94 2.75
N THR A 106 1.34 -8.22 3.13
CA THR A 106 0.67 -9.22 2.29
C THR A 106 -0.80 -8.87 2.02
N SER A 107 -1.53 -8.41 3.05
CA SER A 107 -2.94 -8.05 2.89
C SER A 107 -3.13 -6.87 1.95
N TRP A 108 -2.32 -5.82 2.09
CA TRP A 108 -2.41 -4.62 1.24
C TRP A 108 -1.94 -4.90 -0.19
N SER A 109 -0.91 -5.72 -0.38
CA SER A 109 -0.51 -6.20 -1.71
C SER A 109 -1.65 -6.92 -2.42
N ASN A 110 -2.28 -7.90 -1.75
CA ASN A 110 -3.37 -8.67 -2.36
C ASN A 110 -4.60 -7.80 -2.65
N PHE A 111 -4.95 -6.90 -1.72
CA PHE A 111 -6.06 -5.98 -1.90
C PHE A 111 -5.84 -5.05 -3.10
N LEU A 112 -4.66 -4.42 -3.18
CA LEU A 112 -4.34 -3.52 -4.29
C LEU A 112 -4.17 -4.25 -5.61
N PHE A 113 -3.68 -5.49 -5.60
CA PHE A 113 -3.66 -6.33 -6.79
C PHE A 113 -5.07 -6.51 -7.36
N THR A 114 -6.06 -6.80 -6.51
CA THR A 114 -7.46 -6.93 -6.94
C THR A 114 -8.05 -5.60 -7.41
N VAL A 115 -7.86 -4.52 -6.63
CA VAL A 115 -8.44 -3.20 -6.94
C VAL A 115 -7.82 -2.61 -8.20
N LEU A 116 -6.49 -2.57 -8.29
CA LEU A 116 -5.78 -1.98 -9.42
C LEU A 116 -5.77 -2.91 -10.63
N GLY A 117 -5.78 -4.24 -10.43
CA GLY A 117 -5.88 -5.20 -11.53
C GLY A 117 -7.21 -5.13 -12.29
N SER A 118 -8.26 -4.57 -11.67
CA SER A 118 -9.51 -4.26 -12.37
C SER A 118 -9.40 -3.09 -13.35
N VAL A 119 -8.37 -2.24 -13.21
CA VAL A 119 -8.11 -1.12 -14.11
C VAL A 119 -7.38 -1.66 -15.33
N ARG A 120 -8.02 -1.56 -16.51
CA ARG A 120 -7.42 -1.90 -17.80
C ARG A 120 -6.38 -0.83 -18.18
N ILE A 121 -5.18 -0.92 -17.62
CA ILE A 121 -4.06 -0.01 -17.92
C ILE A 121 -3.25 -0.42 -19.16
N TRP A 122 -3.36 -1.67 -19.59
CA TRP A 122 -2.60 -2.21 -20.72
C TRP A 122 -3.30 -1.92 -22.04
N ILE A 123 -2.51 -1.47 -23.02
CA ILE A 123 -2.95 -1.32 -24.41
C ILE A 123 -3.30 -2.72 -24.95
N PRO A 124 -4.40 -2.89 -25.70
CA PRO A 124 -4.73 -4.16 -26.33
C PRO A 124 -3.58 -4.66 -27.22
N GLU A 125 -3.32 -5.97 -27.18
CA GLU A 125 -2.23 -6.60 -27.93
C GLU A 125 -2.27 -6.30 -29.43
N GLU A 126 -3.47 -6.23 -30.00
CA GLU A 126 -3.67 -5.89 -31.42
C GLU A 126 -3.21 -4.47 -31.76
N GLU A 127 -3.37 -3.53 -30.83
CA GLU A 127 -2.95 -2.14 -31.03
C GLU A 127 -1.44 -1.98 -30.85
N ILE A 128 -0.84 -2.80 -29.97
CA ILE A 128 0.62 -2.89 -29.82
C ILE A 128 1.26 -3.44 -31.10
N ARG A 129 0.75 -4.56 -31.61
CA ARG A 129 1.25 -5.20 -32.84
C ARG A 129 1.17 -4.28 -34.05
N ARG A 130 0.09 -3.50 -34.18
CA ARG A 130 -0.08 -2.50 -35.25
C ARG A 130 0.95 -1.38 -35.20
N ASN A 131 1.41 -1.02 -34.01
CA ASN A 131 2.33 0.10 -33.79
C ASN A 131 3.75 -0.35 -33.39
N LEU A 132 4.08 -1.64 -33.56
CA LEU A 132 5.39 -2.18 -33.20
C LEU A 132 6.49 -1.55 -34.09
N PRO A 133 7.49 -0.86 -33.52
CA PRO A 133 8.57 -0.27 -34.31
C PRO A 133 9.39 -1.34 -35.03
N ALA A 134 9.99 -0.97 -36.17
CA ALA A 134 10.76 -1.91 -36.99
C ALA A 134 11.94 -2.53 -36.23
N ASP A 135 12.54 -1.78 -35.31
CA ASP A 135 13.67 -2.23 -34.49
C ASP A 135 13.29 -3.34 -33.50
N PHE A 136 11.99 -3.50 -33.21
CA PHE A 136 11.46 -4.53 -32.29
C PHE A 136 10.82 -5.71 -33.04
N ARG A 137 11.00 -5.83 -34.36
CA ARG A 137 10.41 -6.93 -35.15
C ARG A 137 10.86 -8.32 -34.71
N ASP A 138 12.10 -8.43 -34.22
CA ASP A 138 12.64 -9.69 -33.68
C ASP A 138 12.09 -10.00 -32.27
N TYR A 139 11.34 -9.08 -31.68
CA TYR A 139 10.70 -9.19 -30.37
C TYR A 139 9.19 -8.93 -30.47
N PRO A 140 8.43 -9.74 -31.23
CA PRO A 140 7.01 -9.51 -31.51
C PRO A 140 6.11 -9.57 -30.28
N ASP A 141 6.59 -10.18 -29.19
CA ASP A 141 5.90 -10.27 -27.89
C ASP A 141 6.17 -9.05 -26.98
N THR A 142 6.93 -8.05 -27.46
CA THR A 142 7.23 -6.82 -26.70
C THR A 142 5.96 -6.02 -26.50
N THR A 143 5.47 -6.03 -25.26
CA THR A 143 4.20 -5.39 -24.91
C THR A 143 4.41 -3.99 -24.32
N VAL A 144 5.43 -3.81 -23.48
CA VAL A 144 5.75 -2.53 -22.82
C VAL A 144 7.26 -2.39 -22.61
N ILE A 145 7.78 -1.19 -22.85
CA ILE A 145 9.16 -0.79 -22.54
C ILE A 145 9.10 0.10 -21.30
N LEU A 146 9.79 -0.31 -20.24
CA LEU A 146 9.92 0.48 -19.03
C LEU A 146 11.30 1.15 -19.07
N ASP A 147 11.31 2.46 -19.30
CA ASP A 147 12.52 3.29 -19.19
C ASP A 147 12.60 3.89 -17.79
N CYS A 148 13.79 3.91 -17.18
CA CYS A 148 13.99 4.27 -15.77
C CYS A 148 14.86 5.50 -15.56
#